data_AF-A0A7W7YE95-F1
#
_entry.id   AF-A0A7W7YE95-F1
#
_cell.length_a   1.000
_cell.length_b   1.000
_cell.length_c   1.000
_cell.angle_alpha   90.00
_cell.angle_beta   90.00
_cell.angle_gamma   90.00
#
_symmetry.space_group_name_H-M   'P 1'
#
loop_
_entity.id
_entity.type
_entity.pdbx_description
1 polymer ?
#
loop_
_entity_poly.entity_id
_entity_poly.type
_entity_poly.pdbx_seq_one_letter_code
_entity_poly.pdbx_strand_id
1 'polypeptide(L)'
;MLKALNEVSRFSKLRHNGWPLGHVLEIGFDDKYVPKDGPSAAVACALLLEGSLTGKEWDPSFAVTGDMNSDGSVQPIGGVAAKIRGATKGACKIVGVPAKNEKAVADVLVTDGPTPLVAIAVFSLSKFDDALALANPERPAALQTALANFDSMRAVMMRNPQQLVPLLRNPHAVQRLQALYAAAPNCLSAKYLLMYLQGNTPRSLSIAGSIEAAENSAKFIITAISHDIDGNGISRLNGDELGGSLNKLRRLRPMLDSRVWPYVDHMINFADVIRTSMSNPPTRGSARFLDMVSRVRSAAGGAKAAHEKLMNDPQVREELGL
;
A
#
# COMPACT_ATOMS: atom_id res chain seq x y z
N MET A 1 -5.23 18.05 0.29
CA MET A 1 -5.32 18.13 1.77
C MET A 1 -6.54 18.89 2.32
N LEU A 2 -6.92 20.06 1.80
CA LEU A 2 -8.01 20.89 2.33
C LEU A 2 -9.36 20.17 2.48
N LYS A 3 -9.73 19.32 1.50
CA LYS A 3 -10.95 18.51 1.55
C LYS A 3 -11.00 17.61 2.80
N ALA A 4 -9.90 16.94 3.13
CA ALA A 4 -9.80 16.08 4.30
C ALA A 4 -9.95 16.88 5.61
N LEU A 5 -9.31 18.04 5.71
CA LEU A 5 -9.45 18.90 6.89
C LEU A 5 -10.88 19.43 7.08
N ASN A 6 -11.60 19.71 6.00
CA ASN A 6 -13.01 20.09 6.07
C ASN A 6 -13.88 18.95 6.65
N GLU A 7 -13.64 17.71 6.21
CA GLU A 7 -14.33 16.53 6.76
C GLU A 7 -13.97 16.30 8.23
N VAL A 8 -12.71 16.42 8.60
CA VAL A 8 -12.25 16.34 10.00
C VAL A 8 -12.90 17.41 10.88
N SER A 9 -12.98 18.67 10.39
CA SER A 9 -13.65 19.76 11.11
C SER A 9 -15.14 19.48 11.31
N ARG A 10 -15.83 18.98 10.27
CA ARG A 10 -17.24 18.57 10.37
C ARG A 10 -17.43 17.44 11.38
N PHE A 11 -16.60 16.39 11.29
CA PHE A 11 -16.60 15.28 12.24
C PHE A 11 -16.45 15.77 13.69
N SER A 12 -15.45 16.61 13.95
CA SER A 12 -15.20 17.14 15.29
C SER A 12 -16.37 17.98 15.82
N LYS A 13 -16.98 18.82 14.97
CA LYS A 13 -18.15 19.62 15.36
C LYS A 13 -19.34 18.74 15.72
N LEU A 14 -19.56 17.66 14.97
CA LEU A 14 -20.62 16.69 15.25
C LEU A 14 -20.35 15.91 16.54
N ARG A 15 -19.11 15.49 16.78
CA ARG A 15 -18.72 14.73 17.98
C ARG A 15 -18.80 15.54 19.27
N HIS A 16 -18.42 16.81 19.22
CA HIS A 16 -18.31 17.70 20.40
C HIS A 16 -19.44 18.72 20.52
N ASN A 17 -20.51 18.60 19.73
CA ASN A 17 -21.62 19.55 19.67
C ASN A 17 -21.19 21.02 19.40
N GLY A 18 -20.13 21.21 18.62
CA GLY A 18 -19.64 22.54 18.25
C GLY A 18 -18.13 22.62 18.06
N TRP A 19 -17.67 23.83 17.79
CA TRP A 19 -16.26 24.18 17.77
C TRP A 19 -15.94 25.04 19.00
N PRO A 20 -14.76 24.88 19.65
CA PRO A 20 -14.37 25.73 20.76
C PRO A 20 -14.35 27.22 20.34
N LEU A 21 -15.15 28.03 21.03
CA LEU A 21 -15.27 29.47 20.73
C LEU A 21 -13.94 30.18 20.95
N GLY A 22 -13.58 31.08 20.04
CA GLY A 22 -12.37 31.91 20.13
C GLY A 22 -11.05 31.18 19.87
N HIS A 23 -11.08 29.91 19.46
CA HIS A 23 -9.87 29.12 19.22
C HIS A 23 -9.63 28.90 17.72
N VAL A 24 -8.37 29.09 17.31
CA VAL A 24 -7.84 28.68 16.01
C VAL A 24 -6.90 27.51 16.25
N LEU A 25 -7.09 26.43 15.50
CA LEU A 25 -6.22 25.26 15.57
C LEU A 25 -5.47 25.13 14.25
N GLU A 26 -4.14 25.15 14.34
CA GLU A 26 -3.23 25.02 13.20
C GLU A 26 -2.53 23.65 13.26
N ILE A 27 -2.61 22.90 12.17
CA ILE A 27 -1.92 21.61 12.02
C ILE A 27 -0.82 21.77 10.98
N GLY A 28 0.40 21.42 11.37
CA GLY A 28 1.57 21.41 10.50
C GLY A 28 2.21 20.03 10.43
N PHE A 29 2.91 19.77 9.33
CA PHE A 29 3.87 18.66 9.22
C PHE A 29 5.27 19.21 9.48
N ASP A 30 6.08 18.46 10.22
CA ASP A 30 7.42 18.89 10.59
C ASP A 30 8.35 19.06 9.37
N ASP A 31 8.23 18.17 8.39
CA ASP A 31 8.91 18.26 7.09
C ASP A 31 8.18 19.24 6.16
N LYS A 32 8.43 20.54 6.36
CA LYS A 32 7.77 21.67 5.68
C LYS A 32 8.14 21.83 4.20
N TYR A 33 9.14 21.12 3.70
CA TYR A 33 9.76 21.39 2.39
C TYR A 33 9.25 20.51 1.24
N VAL A 34 8.46 19.47 1.55
CA VAL A 34 7.88 18.59 0.54
C VAL A 34 6.36 18.74 0.53
N PRO A 35 5.73 19.14 -0.60
CA PRO A 35 4.28 19.20 -0.72
C PRO A 35 3.66 17.86 -0.32
N LYS A 36 2.79 17.89 0.69
CA LYS A 36 2.00 16.73 1.10
C LYS A 36 0.63 16.87 0.46
N ASP A 37 0.30 15.97 -0.47
CA ASP A 37 -1.01 15.93 -1.10
C ASP A 37 -1.73 14.60 -0.86
N GLY A 38 -3.05 14.63 -0.96
CA GLY A 38 -3.93 13.50 -0.71
C GLY A 38 -4.63 13.55 0.65
N PRO A 39 -5.74 12.82 0.81
CA PRO A 39 -6.56 12.88 2.01
C PRO A 39 -6.13 11.88 3.09
N SER A 40 -5.10 11.06 2.84
CA SER A 40 -4.74 9.92 3.68
C SER A 40 -4.17 10.22 5.08
N ALA A 41 -4.12 11.50 5.46
CA ALA A 41 -3.74 11.97 6.78
C ALA A 41 -4.96 12.38 7.63
N ALA A 42 -6.19 12.27 7.12
CA ALA A 42 -7.40 12.76 7.78
C ALA A 42 -7.58 12.16 9.18
N VAL A 43 -7.39 10.84 9.33
CA VAL A 43 -7.50 10.16 10.63
C VAL A 43 -6.44 10.67 11.63
N ALA A 44 -5.21 10.91 11.16
CA ALA A 44 -4.14 11.48 12.01
C ALA A 44 -4.50 12.91 12.47
N CYS A 45 -4.98 13.75 11.56
CA CYS A 45 -5.43 15.11 11.88
C CYS A 45 -6.60 15.10 12.87
N ALA A 46 -7.54 14.16 12.74
CA ALA A 46 -8.65 14.00 13.67
C ALA A 46 -8.19 13.56 15.07
N LEU A 47 -7.18 12.68 15.18
CA LEU A 47 -6.58 12.34 16.48
C LEU A 47 -5.89 13.54 17.11
N LEU A 48 -5.11 14.31 16.34
CA LEU A 48 -4.47 15.53 16.85
C LEU A 48 -5.51 16.52 17.39
N LEU A 49 -6.58 16.74 16.63
CA LEU A 49 -7.68 17.62 17.04
C LEU A 49 -8.39 17.08 18.29
N GLU A 50 -8.73 15.79 18.34
CA GLU A 50 -9.33 15.17 19.52
C GLU A 50 -8.44 15.37 20.75
N GLY A 51 -7.12 15.18 20.62
CA GLY A 51 -6.17 15.30 21.71
C GLY A 51 -6.07 16.74 22.22
N SER A 52 -6.03 17.71 21.31
CA SER A 52 -6.05 19.13 21.64
C SER A 52 -7.35 19.56 22.34
N LEU A 53 -8.49 18.94 22.00
CA LEU A 53 -9.79 19.27 22.61
C LEU A 53 -9.98 18.59 23.97
N THR A 54 -9.52 17.34 24.12
CA THR A 54 -9.77 16.55 25.34
C THR A 54 -8.60 16.53 26.32
N GLY A 55 -7.45 17.10 25.95
CA GLY A 55 -6.20 17.02 26.73
C GLY A 55 -5.60 15.61 26.77
N LYS A 56 -5.94 14.75 25.81
CA LYS A 56 -5.42 13.37 25.75
C LYS A 56 -4.07 13.35 25.06
N GLU A 57 -3.14 12.62 25.65
CA GLU A 57 -1.86 12.29 25.02
C GLU A 57 -1.98 11.01 24.17
N TRP A 58 -1.17 10.94 23.12
CA TRP A 58 -1.15 9.83 22.18
C TRP A 58 0.12 9.01 22.31
N ASP A 59 0.01 7.70 22.09
CA ASP A 59 1.18 6.80 22.02
C ASP A 59 2.08 7.21 20.84
N PRO A 60 3.31 7.67 21.07
CA PRO A 60 4.21 8.12 20.01
C PRO A 60 4.69 6.98 19.10
N SER A 61 4.46 5.72 19.49
CA SER A 61 4.78 4.55 18.68
C SER A 61 3.65 4.08 17.77
N PHE A 62 2.50 4.77 17.79
CA PHE A 62 1.35 4.51 16.92
C PHE A 62 1.42 5.38 15.65
N ALA A 63 1.49 4.72 14.50
CA ALA A 63 1.29 5.34 13.19
C ALA A 63 -0.15 5.11 12.71
N VAL A 64 -0.67 6.01 11.88
CA VAL A 64 -1.98 5.83 11.25
C VAL A 64 -2.01 6.39 9.84
N THR A 65 -2.75 5.74 8.96
CA THR A 65 -3.13 6.29 7.66
C THR A 65 -4.60 6.01 7.38
N GLY A 66 -5.24 6.90 6.65
CA GLY A 66 -6.63 6.78 6.25
C GLY A 66 -7.21 8.14 5.92
N ASP A 67 -8.14 8.14 4.97
CA ASP A 67 -9.08 9.25 4.83
C ASP A 67 -10.29 8.99 5.75
N MET A 68 -11.15 9.97 5.97
CA MET A 68 -12.37 9.79 6.74
C MET A 68 -13.51 10.70 6.28
N ASN A 69 -14.74 10.24 6.51
CA ASN A 69 -15.93 11.07 6.34
C ASN A 69 -16.34 11.72 7.67
N SER A 70 -17.22 12.72 7.60
CA SER A 70 -17.78 13.40 8.79
C SER A 70 -18.54 12.50 9.77
N ASP A 71 -18.97 11.30 9.36
CA ASP A 71 -19.61 10.29 10.22
C ASP A 71 -18.60 9.39 10.96
N GLY A 72 -17.31 9.70 10.83
CA GLY A 72 -16.21 8.94 11.42
C GLY A 72 -15.84 7.66 10.68
N SER A 73 -16.46 7.33 9.53
CA SER A 73 -16.04 6.17 8.73
C SER A 73 -14.68 6.38 8.08
N VAL A 74 -13.79 5.40 8.24
CA VAL A 74 -12.44 5.43 7.66
C VAL A 74 -12.49 4.93 6.21
N GLN A 75 -11.90 5.71 5.31
CA GLN A 75 -11.94 5.48 3.87
C GLN A 75 -10.61 4.96 3.33
N PRO A 76 -10.64 4.15 2.25
CA PRO A 76 -9.45 3.50 1.72
C PRO A 76 -8.51 4.53 1.11
N ILE A 77 -7.23 4.17 1.09
CA ILE A 77 -6.15 5.01 0.55
C ILE A 77 -5.24 4.18 -0.35
N GLY A 78 -4.50 4.85 -1.22
CA GLY A 78 -3.44 4.23 -2.03
C GLY A 78 -2.11 4.12 -1.28
N GLY A 79 -1.25 3.19 -1.74
CA GLY A 79 0.13 3.05 -1.27
C GLY A 79 0.27 2.52 0.16
N VAL A 80 -0.64 1.66 0.60
CA VAL A 80 -0.67 1.10 1.97
C VAL A 80 0.63 0.36 2.31
N ALA A 81 1.12 -0.47 1.39
CA ALA A 81 2.36 -1.22 1.58
C ALA A 81 3.56 -0.29 1.82
N ALA A 82 3.67 0.80 1.06
CA ALA A 82 4.71 1.81 1.26
C ALA A 82 4.58 2.53 2.61
N LYS A 83 3.34 2.82 3.05
CA LYS A 83 3.06 3.48 4.33
C LYS A 83 3.33 2.58 5.54
N ILE A 84 3.01 1.29 5.46
CA ILE A 84 3.39 0.31 6.49
C ILE A 84 4.92 0.25 6.61
N ARG A 85 5.64 0.13 5.49
CA ARG A 85 7.13 0.16 5.48
C ARG A 85 7.68 1.47 6.03
N GLY A 86 7.04 2.60 5.73
CA GLY A 86 7.37 3.91 6.29
C GLY A 86 7.23 3.95 7.81
N ALA A 87 6.11 3.46 8.34
CA ALA A 87 5.87 3.36 9.78
C ALA A 87 6.91 2.46 10.48
N THR A 88 7.24 1.30 9.89
CA THR A 88 8.31 0.43 10.40
C THR A 88 9.66 1.15 10.45
N LYS A 89 10.03 1.88 9.39
CA LYS A 89 11.27 2.67 9.34
C LYS A 89 11.29 3.82 10.35
N GLY A 90 10.13 4.40 10.64
CA GLY A 90 9.93 5.40 11.69
C GLY A 90 9.92 4.83 13.11
N ALA A 91 10.38 3.59 13.30
CA ALA A 91 10.41 2.88 14.60
C ALA A 91 9.05 2.75 15.31
N CYS A 92 7.94 2.92 14.57
CA CYS A 92 6.60 2.69 15.11
C CYS A 92 6.42 1.20 15.43
N LYS A 93 5.63 0.92 16.47
CA LYS A 93 5.32 -0.45 16.89
C LYS A 93 3.99 -0.93 16.34
N ILE A 94 3.08 0.02 16.11
CA ILE A 94 1.70 -0.23 15.70
C ILE A 94 1.37 0.69 14.54
N VAL A 95 0.62 0.19 13.55
CA VAL A 95 0.06 1.01 12.48
C VAL A 95 -1.40 0.70 12.23
N GLY A 96 -2.24 1.74 12.20
CA GLY A 96 -3.63 1.67 11.77
C GLY A 96 -3.78 1.93 10.27
N VAL A 97 -4.50 1.06 9.56
CA VAL A 97 -4.83 1.19 8.13
C VAL A 97 -6.34 1.02 7.93
N PRO A 98 -6.93 1.58 6.86
CA PRO A 98 -8.36 1.40 6.60
C PRO A 98 -8.74 -0.07 6.45
N ALA A 99 -9.88 -0.49 7.01
CA ALA A 99 -10.35 -1.88 6.92
C ALA A 99 -10.55 -2.32 5.46
N LYS A 100 -11.03 -1.43 4.59
CA LYS A 100 -11.14 -1.67 3.15
C LYS A 100 -9.80 -1.90 2.44
N ASN A 101 -8.67 -1.54 3.07
CA ASN A 101 -7.32 -1.80 2.57
C ASN A 101 -6.72 -3.12 3.09
N GLU A 102 -7.48 -3.98 3.78
CA GLU A 102 -6.96 -5.23 4.34
C GLU A 102 -6.21 -6.09 3.29
N LYS A 103 -6.73 -6.19 2.07
CA LYS A 103 -6.09 -6.95 0.98
C LYS A 103 -4.67 -6.45 0.68
N ALA A 104 -4.39 -5.16 0.85
CA ALA A 104 -3.04 -4.61 0.65
C ALA A 104 -2.05 -5.07 1.74
N VAL A 105 -2.53 -5.47 2.92
CA VAL A 105 -1.69 -6.08 3.97
C VAL A 105 -1.36 -7.53 3.62
N ALA A 106 -2.32 -8.25 3.05
CA ALA A 106 -2.07 -9.58 2.49
C ALA A 106 -1.06 -9.52 1.35
N ASP A 107 -1.15 -8.51 0.49
CA ASP A 107 -0.21 -8.29 -0.62
C ASP A 107 1.24 -8.13 -0.11
N VAL A 108 1.44 -7.41 0.99
CA VAL A 108 2.76 -7.29 1.63
C VAL A 108 3.30 -8.66 2.06
N LEU A 109 2.45 -9.53 2.59
CA LEU A 109 2.86 -10.89 2.95
C LEU A 109 3.24 -11.72 1.71
N VAL A 110 2.53 -11.55 0.60
CA VAL A 110 2.80 -12.24 -0.67
C VAL A 110 4.13 -11.75 -1.28
N THR A 111 4.42 -10.45 -1.26
CA THR A 111 5.65 -9.90 -1.87
C THR A 111 6.88 -10.04 -0.99
N ASP A 112 6.76 -9.78 0.31
CA ASP A 112 7.89 -9.54 1.21
C ASP A 112 8.02 -10.64 2.29
N GLY A 113 7.11 -11.62 2.29
CA GLY A 113 7.04 -12.68 3.30
C GLY A 113 6.53 -12.17 4.66
N PRO A 114 6.70 -12.95 5.74
CA PRO A 114 6.12 -12.61 7.05
C PRO A 114 6.83 -11.45 7.76
N THR A 115 8.05 -11.09 7.33
CA THR A 115 8.91 -10.13 8.03
C THR A 115 8.25 -8.77 8.28
N PRO A 116 7.60 -8.10 7.31
CA PRO A 116 7.00 -6.80 7.56
C PRO A 116 5.86 -6.84 8.59
N LEU A 117 5.09 -7.94 8.61
CA LEU A 117 3.99 -8.11 9.55
C LEU A 117 4.45 -8.48 10.96
N VAL A 118 5.68 -9.01 11.11
CA VAL A 118 6.35 -9.17 12.41
C VAL A 118 6.96 -7.84 12.87
N ALA A 119 7.51 -7.05 11.94
CA ALA A 119 8.21 -5.81 12.24
C ALA A 119 7.30 -4.71 12.79
N ILE A 120 6.01 -4.72 12.44
CA ILE A 120 5.01 -3.79 12.96
C ILE A 120 3.64 -4.48 13.08
N ALA A 121 2.91 -4.19 14.16
CA ALA A 121 1.54 -4.69 14.33
C ALA A 121 0.56 -3.82 13.51
N VAL A 122 -0.02 -4.39 12.47
CA VAL A 122 -0.98 -3.71 11.57
C VAL A 122 -2.40 -3.96 12.06
N PHE A 123 -3.19 -2.90 12.22
CA PHE A 123 -4.59 -2.95 12.63
C PHE A 123 -5.49 -2.35 11.55
N SER A 124 -6.65 -2.97 11.34
CA SER A 124 -7.71 -2.44 10.48
C SER A 124 -8.60 -1.45 11.25
N LEU A 125 -8.95 -0.36 10.57
CA LEU A 125 -9.77 0.73 11.08
C LEU A 125 -11.02 0.88 10.20
N SER A 126 -12.20 0.69 10.79
CA SER A 126 -13.49 0.92 10.12
C SER A 126 -14.05 2.29 10.50
N LYS A 127 -13.83 2.71 11.74
CA LYS A 127 -14.28 3.98 12.30
C LYS A 127 -13.13 4.72 13.01
N PHE A 128 -13.27 6.02 13.19
CA PHE A 128 -12.32 6.86 13.92
C PHE A 128 -12.06 6.33 15.34
N ASP A 129 -13.09 5.82 16.02
CA ASP A 129 -12.95 5.29 17.39
C ASP A 129 -12.02 4.07 17.47
N ASP A 130 -11.85 3.30 16.39
CA ASP A 130 -10.85 2.23 16.32
C ASP A 130 -9.43 2.82 16.42
N ALA A 131 -9.19 3.93 15.72
CA ALA A 131 -7.92 4.64 15.75
C ALA A 131 -7.69 5.30 17.11
N LEU A 132 -8.74 5.88 17.70
CA LEU A 132 -8.70 6.48 19.03
C LEU A 132 -8.33 5.46 20.11
N ALA A 133 -8.94 4.28 20.07
CA ALA A 133 -8.65 3.19 21.00
C ALA A 133 -7.19 2.69 20.87
N LEU A 134 -6.65 2.67 19.66
CA LEU A 134 -5.25 2.29 19.41
C LEU A 134 -4.26 3.42 19.72
N ALA A 135 -4.63 4.69 19.57
CA ALA A 135 -3.77 5.83 19.88
C ALA A 135 -3.63 6.08 21.38
N ASN A 136 -4.65 5.69 22.18
CA ASN A 136 -4.64 5.86 23.62
C ASN A 136 -3.53 5.00 24.28
N PRO A 137 -2.62 5.56 25.09
CA PRO A 137 -1.67 4.78 25.89
C PRO A 137 -2.37 3.82 26.87
N GLU A 138 -3.51 4.22 27.43
CA GLU A 138 -4.31 3.47 28.40
C GLU A 138 -5.29 2.49 27.72
N ARG A 139 -4.73 1.57 26.93
CA ARG A 139 -5.53 0.53 26.23
C ARG A 139 -6.11 -0.49 27.22
N PRO A 140 -7.14 -1.28 26.85
CA PRO A 140 -7.58 -2.41 27.69
C PRO A 140 -6.41 -3.33 28.07
N ALA A 141 -6.37 -3.77 29.33
CA ALA A 141 -5.23 -4.52 29.89
C ALA A 141 -4.85 -5.75 29.03
N ALA A 142 -5.84 -6.48 28.52
CA ALA A 142 -5.63 -7.62 27.63
C ALA A 142 -4.87 -7.24 26.35
N LEU A 143 -5.19 -6.10 25.74
CA LEU A 143 -4.51 -5.60 24.54
C LEU A 143 -3.09 -5.12 24.87
N GLN A 144 -2.90 -4.43 26.00
CA GLN A 144 -1.55 -4.01 26.44
C GLN A 144 -0.62 -5.21 26.62
N THR A 145 -1.08 -6.25 27.33
CA THR A 145 -0.31 -7.48 27.54
C THR A 145 -0.01 -8.18 26.21
N ALA A 146 -0.99 -8.28 25.31
CA ALA A 146 -0.79 -8.91 24.02
C ALA A 146 0.22 -8.15 23.14
N LEU A 147 0.15 -6.83 23.10
CA LEU A 147 1.09 -5.98 22.37
C LEU A 147 2.51 -6.06 22.95
N ALA A 148 2.67 -6.08 24.29
CA ALA A 148 3.97 -6.25 24.94
C ALA A 148 4.61 -7.62 24.61
N ASN A 149 3.80 -8.68 24.59
CA ASN A 149 4.25 -10.02 24.21
C ASN A 149 4.65 -10.10 22.73
N PHE A 150 3.88 -9.46 21.85
CA PHE A 150 4.20 -9.34 20.43
C PHE A 150 5.48 -8.53 20.20
N ASP A 151 5.66 -7.42 20.91
CA ASP A 151 6.87 -6.59 20.81
C ASP A 151 8.12 -7.34 21.28
N SER A 152 8.01 -8.10 22.37
CA SER A 152 9.09 -8.96 22.86
C SER A 152 9.46 -10.05 21.85
N MET A 153 8.46 -10.67 21.22
CA MET A 153 8.68 -11.65 20.14
C MET A 153 9.36 -11.00 18.93
N ARG A 154 8.85 -9.84 18.48
CA ARG A 154 9.42 -9.04 17.41
C ARG A 154 10.88 -8.70 17.67
N ALA A 155 11.21 -8.21 18.86
CA ALA A 155 12.58 -7.79 19.20
C ALA A 155 13.61 -8.93 19.06
N VAL A 156 13.22 -10.18 19.36
CA VAL A 156 14.07 -11.36 19.16
C VAL A 156 14.19 -11.70 17.67
N MET A 157 13.07 -11.75 16.95
CA MET A 157 13.04 -12.14 15.53
C MET A 157 13.76 -11.14 14.63
N MET A 158 13.64 -9.85 14.90
CA MET A 158 14.25 -8.80 14.08
C MET A 158 15.77 -8.70 14.26
N ARG A 159 16.35 -9.31 15.31
CA ARG A 159 17.82 -9.42 15.47
C ARG A 159 18.45 -10.43 14.52
N ASN A 160 17.70 -11.46 14.10
CA ASN A 160 18.17 -12.48 13.18
C ASN A 160 17.08 -12.83 12.16
N PRO A 161 16.93 -12.00 11.10
CA PRO A 161 15.90 -12.21 10.09
C PRO A 161 15.99 -13.57 9.38
N GLN A 162 17.18 -14.18 9.27
CA GLN A 162 17.31 -15.51 8.67
C GLN A 162 16.61 -16.61 9.48
N GLN A 163 16.49 -16.44 10.80
CA GLN A 163 15.81 -17.37 11.70
C GLN A 163 14.34 -17.00 11.96
N LEU A 164 13.80 -15.98 11.28
CA LEU A 164 12.46 -15.48 11.55
C LEU A 164 11.38 -16.55 11.35
N VAL A 165 11.41 -17.29 10.23
CA VAL A 165 10.39 -18.32 9.95
C VAL A 165 10.45 -19.49 10.95
N PRO A 166 11.62 -20.08 11.26
CA PRO A 166 11.73 -21.06 12.34
C PRO A 166 11.22 -20.56 13.70
N LEU A 167 11.59 -19.33 14.08
CA LEU A 167 11.15 -18.73 15.35
C LEU A 167 9.63 -18.49 15.36
N LEU A 168 9.05 -18.08 14.24
CA LEU A 168 7.61 -17.83 14.12
C LEU A 168 6.79 -19.12 14.25
N ARG A 169 7.36 -20.27 13.84
CA ARG A 169 6.75 -21.60 13.99
C ARG A 169 6.83 -22.16 15.42
N ASN A 170 7.56 -21.52 16.32
CA ASN A 170 7.64 -21.95 17.72
C ASN A 170 6.24 -21.88 18.38
N PRO A 171 5.79 -22.92 19.12
CA PRO A 171 4.49 -22.92 19.78
C PRO A 171 4.20 -21.70 20.66
N HIS A 172 5.20 -21.16 21.35
CA HIS A 172 5.05 -19.95 22.15
C HIS A 172 4.81 -18.70 21.29
N ALA A 173 5.44 -18.60 20.11
CA ALA A 173 5.17 -17.52 19.18
C ALA A 173 3.75 -17.61 18.63
N VAL A 174 3.29 -18.82 18.27
CA VAL A 174 1.90 -19.06 17.81
C VAL A 174 0.90 -18.68 18.90
N GLN A 175 1.11 -19.08 20.15
CA GLN A 175 0.23 -18.74 21.27
C GLN A 175 0.15 -17.22 21.49
N ARG A 176 1.28 -16.50 21.37
CA ARG A 176 1.30 -15.03 21.48
C ARG A 176 0.51 -14.36 20.36
N LEU A 177 0.63 -14.85 19.11
CA LEU A 177 -0.16 -14.37 17.99
C LEU A 177 -1.66 -14.64 18.18
N GLN A 178 -2.02 -15.82 18.68
CA GLN A 178 -3.42 -16.15 19.00
C GLN A 178 -3.98 -15.25 20.10
N ALA A 179 -3.21 -14.99 21.16
CA ALA A 179 -3.61 -14.08 22.23
C ALA A 179 -3.80 -12.64 21.72
N LEU A 180 -2.92 -12.17 20.83
CA LEU A 180 -3.07 -10.86 20.18
C LEU A 180 -4.32 -10.81 19.31
N TYR A 181 -4.58 -11.85 18.51
CA TYR A 181 -5.77 -11.90 17.67
C TYR A 181 -7.06 -11.99 18.50
N ALA A 182 -7.05 -12.72 19.62
CA ALA A 182 -8.18 -12.80 20.53
C ALA A 182 -8.46 -11.46 21.25
N ALA A 183 -7.40 -10.74 21.66
CA ALA A 183 -7.53 -9.43 22.30
C ALA A 183 -7.93 -8.32 21.30
N ALA A 184 -7.54 -8.46 20.04
CA ALA A 184 -7.88 -7.52 18.97
C ALA A 184 -8.09 -8.24 17.63
N PRO A 185 -9.34 -8.66 17.33
CA PRO A 185 -9.68 -9.33 16.07
C PRO A 185 -9.41 -8.49 14.81
N ASN A 186 -9.27 -7.17 14.96
CA ASN A 186 -8.91 -6.25 13.89
C ASN A 186 -7.38 -6.17 13.65
N CYS A 187 -6.54 -6.90 14.40
CA CYS A 187 -5.10 -7.00 14.18
C CYS A 187 -4.79 -7.89 12.96
N LEU A 188 -4.52 -7.24 11.83
CA LEU A 188 -4.21 -7.89 10.56
C LEU A 188 -2.87 -8.63 10.59
N SER A 189 -1.85 -8.12 11.28
CA SER A 189 -0.59 -8.85 11.43
C SER A 189 -0.80 -10.22 12.08
N ALA A 190 -1.55 -10.28 13.19
CA ALA A 190 -1.83 -11.54 13.86
C ALA A 190 -2.63 -12.49 12.96
N LYS A 191 -3.70 -12.00 12.32
CA LYS A 191 -4.52 -12.75 11.36
C LYS A 191 -3.67 -13.39 10.26
N TYR A 192 -2.90 -12.58 9.54
CA TYR A 192 -2.16 -13.03 8.36
C TYR A 192 -0.93 -13.88 8.72
N LEU A 193 -0.26 -13.62 9.84
CA LEU A 193 0.82 -14.48 10.32
C LEU A 193 0.30 -15.86 10.74
N LEU A 194 -0.87 -15.94 11.38
CA LEU A 194 -1.50 -17.22 11.71
C LEU A 194 -1.91 -17.99 10.43
N MET A 195 -2.48 -17.31 9.44
CA MET A 195 -2.79 -17.91 8.14
C MET A 195 -1.52 -18.43 7.43
N TYR A 196 -0.42 -17.67 7.49
CA TYR A 196 0.89 -18.06 6.96
C TYR A 196 1.41 -19.35 7.60
N LEU A 197 1.31 -19.46 8.91
CA LEU A 197 1.74 -20.64 9.65
C LEU A 197 0.90 -21.88 9.33
N GLN A 198 -0.37 -21.69 8.98
CA GLN A 198 -1.28 -22.75 8.54
C GLN A 198 -1.11 -23.15 7.07
N GLY A 199 -0.31 -22.42 6.28
CA GLY A 199 -0.17 -22.66 4.84
C GLY A 199 -1.36 -22.17 4.00
N ASN A 200 -2.23 -21.33 4.58
CA ASN A 200 -3.47 -20.83 3.97
C ASN A 200 -3.35 -19.39 3.44
N THR A 201 -2.18 -18.99 2.95
CA THR A 201 -1.96 -17.64 2.44
C THR A 201 -2.39 -17.49 0.99
N PRO A 202 -2.85 -16.29 0.59
CA PRO A 202 -3.02 -15.96 -0.82
C PRO A 202 -1.73 -16.25 -1.60
N ARG A 203 -1.87 -16.83 -2.80
CA ARG A 203 -0.73 -17.10 -3.70
C ARG A 203 -0.52 -15.99 -4.73
N SER A 204 -1.52 -15.13 -4.89
CA SER A 204 -1.51 -13.99 -5.79
C SER A 204 -1.84 -12.71 -5.04
N LEU A 205 -1.37 -11.59 -5.58
CA LEU A 205 -1.74 -10.26 -5.14
C LEU A 205 -3.22 -9.99 -5.43
N SER A 206 -3.80 -9.08 -4.67
CA SER A 206 -5.09 -8.46 -4.97
C SER A 206 -5.04 -7.72 -6.31
N ILE A 207 -6.19 -7.34 -6.88
CA ILE A 207 -6.21 -6.54 -8.10
C ILE A 207 -5.46 -5.22 -7.90
N ALA A 208 -5.77 -4.49 -6.82
CA ALA A 208 -5.12 -3.22 -6.49
C ALA A 208 -3.61 -3.39 -6.37
N GLY A 209 -3.16 -4.40 -5.61
CA GLY A 209 -1.75 -4.72 -5.45
C GLY A 209 -1.08 -5.17 -6.75
N SER A 210 -1.81 -5.87 -7.62
CA SER A 210 -1.32 -6.32 -8.92
C SER A 210 -1.10 -5.15 -9.88
N ILE A 211 -2.06 -4.22 -9.95
CA ILE A 211 -1.93 -2.99 -10.74
C ILE A 211 -0.77 -2.14 -10.21
N GLU A 212 -0.73 -1.88 -8.89
CA GLU A 212 0.33 -1.08 -8.26
C GLU A 212 1.72 -1.72 -8.47
N ALA A 213 1.86 -3.03 -8.30
CA ALA A 213 3.13 -3.73 -8.49
C ALA A 213 3.58 -3.72 -9.96
N ALA A 214 2.65 -3.88 -10.90
CA ALA A 214 2.93 -3.80 -12.33
C ALA A 214 3.39 -2.38 -12.71
N GLU A 215 2.67 -1.35 -12.30
CA GLU A 215 2.98 0.04 -12.64
C GLU A 215 4.30 0.51 -12.05
N ASN A 216 4.57 0.18 -10.78
CA ASN A 216 5.84 0.50 -10.14
C ASN A 216 7.03 -0.21 -10.81
N SER A 217 6.82 -1.41 -11.34
CA SER A 217 7.85 -2.17 -12.05
C SER A 217 8.03 -1.72 -13.50
N ALA A 218 7.02 -1.10 -14.09
CA ALA A 218 6.96 -0.70 -15.48
C ALA A 218 7.06 0.81 -15.70
N LYS A 219 7.42 1.62 -14.68
CA LYS A 219 7.36 3.09 -14.76
C LYS A 219 7.99 3.68 -16.03
N PHE A 220 9.18 3.19 -16.42
CA PHE A 220 9.86 3.61 -17.65
C PHE A 220 9.13 3.18 -18.92
N ILE A 221 8.58 1.96 -18.93
CA ILE A 221 7.79 1.40 -20.03
C ILE A 221 6.49 2.19 -20.20
N ILE A 222 5.76 2.47 -19.12
CA ILE A 222 4.52 3.26 -19.13
C ILE A 222 4.80 4.69 -19.63
N THR A 223 5.90 5.29 -19.18
CA THR A 223 6.32 6.61 -19.65
C THR A 223 6.60 6.58 -21.15
N ALA A 224 7.29 5.56 -21.66
CA ALA A 224 7.53 5.38 -23.09
C ALA A 224 6.23 5.20 -23.89
N ILE A 225 5.35 4.30 -23.44
CA ILE A 225 4.03 4.05 -24.06
C ILE A 225 3.19 5.33 -24.16
N SER A 226 3.31 6.21 -23.17
CA SER A 226 2.62 7.49 -23.16
C SER A 226 3.20 8.48 -24.18
N HIS A 227 4.52 8.50 -24.37
CA HIS A 227 5.22 9.44 -25.28
C HIS A 227 5.41 8.90 -26.72
N ASP A 228 5.12 7.63 -26.98
CA ASP A 228 5.31 7.01 -28.29
C ASP A 228 4.28 7.44 -29.34
N ILE A 229 3.17 8.04 -28.91
CA ILE A 229 2.21 8.66 -29.82
C ILE A 229 2.84 9.85 -30.57
N ASP A 230 3.83 10.51 -29.97
CA ASP A 230 4.45 11.72 -30.53
C ASP A 230 5.76 11.45 -31.29
N GLY A 231 6.12 10.18 -31.51
CA GLY A 231 7.28 9.79 -32.33
C GLY A 231 8.67 10.03 -31.71
N ASN A 232 8.74 10.51 -30.46
CA ASN A 232 9.98 10.85 -29.75
C ASN A 232 10.24 9.98 -28.49
N GLY A 233 9.35 9.04 -28.16
CA GLY A 233 9.44 8.20 -26.95
C GLY A 233 10.60 7.21 -26.95
N ILE A 234 10.80 6.50 -28.07
CA ILE A 234 11.86 5.50 -28.26
C ILE A 234 13.27 6.08 -28.05
N SER A 235 13.51 7.36 -28.37
CA SER A 235 14.84 7.97 -28.32
C SER A 235 15.35 8.29 -26.90
N ARG A 236 14.47 8.21 -25.89
CA ARG A 236 14.79 8.58 -24.50
C ARG A 236 14.98 7.39 -23.57
N LEU A 237 14.90 6.16 -24.07
CA LEU A 237 14.98 4.96 -23.24
C LEU A 237 16.40 4.46 -23.12
N ASN A 238 16.90 4.38 -21.88
CA ASN A 238 18.12 3.68 -21.55
C ASN A 238 17.85 2.15 -21.59
N GLY A 239 18.67 1.42 -22.36
CA GLY A 239 18.51 -0.03 -22.56
C GLY A 239 18.61 -0.84 -21.26
N ASP A 240 19.44 -0.39 -20.33
CA ASP A 240 19.65 -1.06 -19.03
C ASP A 240 18.43 -0.89 -18.11
N GLU A 241 17.83 0.30 -18.09
CA GLU A 241 16.62 0.59 -17.29
C GLU A 241 15.41 -0.20 -17.81
N LEU A 242 15.29 -0.31 -19.13
CA LEU A 242 14.25 -1.09 -19.79
C LEU A 242 14.43 -2.59 -19.53
N GLY A 243 15.65 -3.11 -19.62
CA GLY A 243 15.98 -4.50 -19.30
C GLY A 243 15.68 -4.85 -17.83
N GLY A 244 16.03 -3.96 -16.89
CA GLY A 244 15.72 -4.12 -15.47
C GLY A 244 14.20 -4.17 -15.20
N SER A 245 13.44 -3.27 -15.81
CA SER A 245 11.97 -3.21 -15.69
C SER A 245 11.30 -4.45 -16.26
N LEU A 246 11.74 -4.90 -17.44
CA LEU A 246 11.25 -6.10 -18.10
C LEU A 246 11.47 -7.36 -17.24
N ASN A 247 12.67 -7.52 -16.67
CA ASN A 247 12.98 -8.66 -15.81
C ASN A 247 12.14 -8.66 -14.54
N LYS A 248 11.86 -7.48 -13.95
CA LYS A 248 10.97 -7.35 -12.79
C LYS A 248 9.54 -7.76 -13.14
N LEU A 249 8.99 -7.26 -14.24
CA LEU A 249 7.64 -7.61 -14.70
C LEU A 249 7.48 -9.10 -14.93
N ARG A 250 8.44 -9.76 -15.59
CA ARG A 250 8.39 -11.21 -15.83
C ARG A 250 8.39 -12.03 -14.54
N ARG A 251 9.16 -11.60 -13.53
CA ARG A 251 9.19 -12.25 -12.20
C ARG A 251 7.89 -12.01 -11.43
N LEU A 252 7.31 -10.83 -11.56
CA LEU A 252 6.06 -10.45 -10.88
C LEU A 252 4.83 -11.12 -11.50
N ARG A 253 4.78 -11.26 -12.83
CA ARG A 253 3.65 -11.79 -13.59
C ARG A 253 2.95 -12.99 -12.92
N PRO A 254 3.62 -14.09 -12.54
CA PRO A 254 2.95 -15.25 -11.93
C PRO A 254 2.29 -14.97 -10.58
N MET A 255 2.67 -13.89 -9.89
CA MET A 255 2.10 -13.46 -8.61
C MET A 255 0.92 -12.51 -8.78
N LEU A 256 0.66 -11.99 -9.97
CA LEU A 256 -0.42 -11.03 -10.21
C LEU A 256 -1.77 -11.75 -10.35
N ASP A 257 -2.84 -11.07 -9.98
CA ASP A 257 -4.21 -11.44 -10.34
C ASP A 257 -4.30 -11.63 -11.86
N SER A 258 -4.93 -12.73 -12.29
CA SER A 258 -4.98 -13.14 -13.69
C SER A 258 -5.68 -12.12 -14.59
N ARG A 259 -6.58 -11.30 -14.03
CA ARG A 259 -7.24 -10.20 -14.74
C ARG A 259 -6.27 -9.11 -15.18
N VAL A 260 -5.13 -8.96 -14.49
CA VAL A 260 -4.08 -7.97 -14.80
C VAL A 260 -3.09 -8.48 -15.85
N TRP A 261 -3.06 -9.79 -16.12
CA TRP A 261 -2.09 -10.38 -17.05
C TRP A 261 -2.13 -9.78 -18.46
N PRO A 262 -3.29 -9.54 -19.11
CA PRO A 262 -3.31 -8.94 -20.45
C PRO A 262 -2.62 -7.57 -20.49
N TYR A 263 -2.83 -6.74 -19.47
CA TYR A 263 -2.18 -5.43 -19.36
C TYR A 263 -0.65 -5.58 -19.26
N VAL A 264 -0.17 -6.50 -18.42
CA VAL A 264 1.26 -6.75 -18.22
C VAL A 264 1.92 -7.42 -19.41
N ASP A 265 1.25 -8.37 -20.05
CA ASP A 265 1.76 -9.09 -21.21
C ASP A 265 1.95 -8.12 -22.40
N HIS A 266 1.06 -7.13 -22.57
CA HIS A 266 1.25 -6.06 -23.55
C HIS A 266 2.44 -5.14 -23.22
N MET A 267 2.66 -4.80 -21.94
CA MET A 267 3.83 -4.03 -21.52
C MET A 267 5.14 -4.79 -21.74
N ILE A 268 5.16 -6.10 -21.46
CA ILE A 268 6.30 -6.98 -21.72
C ILE A 268 6.59 -7.03 -23.23
N ASN A 269 5.56 -7.23 -24.06
CA ASN A 269 5.71 -7.25 -25.52
C ASN A 269 6.27 -5.92 -26.04
N PHE A 270 5.72 -4.78 -25.59
CA PHE A 270 6.23 -3.45 -25.96
C PHE A 270 7.73 -3.31 -25.64
N ALA A 271 8.13 -3.66 -24.43
CA ALA A 271 9.54 -3.60 -24.01
C ALA A 271 10.43 -4.57 -24.81
N ASP A 272 9.96 -5.77 -25.12
CA ASP A 272 10.71 -6.72 -25.95
C ASP A 272 10.94 -6.19 -27.36
N VAL A 273 9.93 -5.59 -28.01
CA VAL A 273 10.11 -5.01 -29.35
C VAL A 273 11.15 -3.90 -29.32
N ILE A 274 11.10 -2.99 -28.35
CA ILE A 274 12.08 -1.91 -28.22
C ILE A 274 13.49 -2.47 -27.97
N ARG A 275 13.61 -3.41 -27.05
CA ARG A 275 14.91 -4.01 -26.70
C ARG A 275 15.57 -4.69 -27.91
N THR A 276 14.81 -5.47 -28.67
CA THR A 276 15.32 -6.12 -29.90
C THR A 276 15.81 -5.08 -30.91
N SER A 277 15.12 -3.96 -31.03
CA SER A 277 15.50 -2.87 -31.92
C SER A 277 16.73 -2.10 -31.44
N MET A 278 16.95 -1.98 -30.12
CA MET A 278 18.18 -1.38 -29.59
C MET A 278 19.41 -2.26 -29.87
N SER A 279 19.26 -3.59 -29.78
CA SER A 279 20.36 -4.53 -30.08
C SER A 279 20.71 -4.59 -31.57
N ASN A 280 19.75 -4.33 -32.45
CA ASN A 280 19.97 -4.34 -33.89
C ASN A 280 19.12 -3.21 -34.53
N PRO A 281 19.61 -1.96 -34.57
CA PRO A 281 18.82 -0.81 -34.98
C PRO A 281 18.47 -0.86 -36.48
N PRO A 282 17.17 -0.85 -36.85
CA PRO A 282 16.78 -0.81 -38.25
C PRO A 282 17.03 0.57 -38.87
N THR A 283 17.43 0.60 -40.13
CA THR A 283 17.56 1.84 -40.90
C THR A 283 16.21 2.54 -41.00
N ARG A 284 16.15 3.85 -40.74
CA ARG A 284 14.91 4.64 -40.86
C ARG A 284 14.29 4.49 -42.25
N GLY A 285 12.98 4.29 -42.30
CA GLY A 285 12.24 4.09 -43.55
C GLY A 285 12.35 2.69 -44.16
N SER A 286 13.18 1.79 -43.62
CA SER A 286 13.22 0.39 -44.07
C SER A 286 11.93 -0.36 -43.72
N ALA A 287 11.63 -1.44 -44.46
CA ALA A 287 10.49 -2.31 -44.15
C ALA A 287 10.54 -2.84 -42.70
N ARG A 288 11.75 -3.14 -42.20
CA ARG A 288 11.99 -3.56 -40.81
C ARG A 288 11.70 -2.44 -39.81
N PHE A 289 12.00 -1.19 -40.14
CA PHE A 289 11.65 -0.04 -39.30
C PHE A 289 10.13 0.16 -39.24
N LEU A 290 9.43 0.03 -40.38
CA LEU A 290 7.97 0.15 -40.43
C LEU A 290 7.27 -0.97 -39.65
N ASP A 291 7.75 -2.22 -39.76
CA ASP A 291 7.26 -3.35 -38.97
C ASP A 291 7.46 -3.11 -37.46
N MET A 292 8.66 -2.68 -37.07
CA MET A 292 8.96 -2.33 -35.67
C MET A 292 7.96 -1.29 -35.15
N VAL A 293 7.79 -0.17 -35.85
CA VAL A 293 6.86 0.91 -35.43
C VAL A 293 5.44 0.39 -35.30
N SER A 294 4.98 -0.45 -36.24
CA SER A 294 3.66 -1.07 -36.20
C SER A 294 3.48 -1.93 -34.95
N ARG A 295 4.46 -2.78 -34.64
CA ARG A 295 4.44 -3.67 -33.46
C ARG A 295 4.48 -2.89 -32.14
N VAL A 296 5.31 -1.86 -32.07
CA VAL A 296 5.39 -0.97 -30.90
C VAL A 296 4.04 -0.27 -30.66
N ARG A 297 3.43 0.31 -31.70
CA ARG A 297 2.10 0.94 -31.60
C ARG A 297 1.02 -0.05 -31.20
N SER A 298 1.03 -1.25 -31.78
CA SER A 298 0.09 -2.31 -31.45
C SER A 298 0.21 -2.74 -29.98
N ALA A 299 1.43 -2.94 -29.47
CA ALA A 299 1.66 -3.30 -28.08
C ALA A 299 1.27 -2.17 -27.11
N ALA A 300 1.61 -0.92 -27.44
CA ALA A 300 1.22 0.26 -26.66
C ALA A 300 -0.31 0.44 -26.62
N GLY A 301 -0.98 0.31 -27.77
CA GLY A 301 -2.44 0.37 -27.87
C GLY A 301 -3.12 -0.77 -27.11
N GLY A 302 -2.59 -1.99 -27.21
CA GLY A 302 -3.06 -3.14 -26.46
C GLY A 302 -2.93 -2.96 -24.94
N ALA A 303 -1.81 -2.39 -24.46
CA ALA A 303 -1.64 -2.09 -23.05
C ALA A 303 -2.68 -1.07 -22.55
N LYS A 304 -2.90 0.03 -23.30
CA LYS A 304 -3.91 1.04 -22.94
C LYS A 304 -5.33 0.46 -22.94
N ALA A 305 -5.70 -0.29 -23.98
CA ALA A 305 -7.01 -0.92 -24.08
C ALA A 305 -7.25 -1.97 -23.00
N ALA A 306 -6.23 -2.77 -22.67
CA ALA A 306 -6.31 -3.75 -21.58
C ALA A 306 -6.46 -3.09 -20.21
N HIS A 307 -5.74 -1.99 -19.96
CA HIS A 307 -5.87 -1.20 -18.74
C HIS A 307 -7.26 -0.55 -18.64
N GLU A 308 -7.74 0.08 -19.71
CA GLU A 308 -9.07 0.69 -19.75
C GLU A 308 -10.18 -0.35 -19.54
N LYS A 309 -10.08 -1.51 -20.19
CA LYS A 309 -11.00 -2.63 -19.99
C LYS A 309 -11.00 -3.12 -18.54
N LEU A 310 -9.83 -3.22 -17.92
CA LEU A 310 -9.70 -3.61 -16.51
C LEU A 310 -10.35 -2.57 -15.58
N MET A 311 -10.12 -1.29 -15.80
CA MET A 311 -10.64 -0.20 -14.96
C MET A 311 -12.15 0.08 -15.15
N ASN A 312 -12.72 -0.37 -16.27
CA ASN A 312 -14.15 -0.29 -16.56
C ASN A 312 -14.93 -1.55 -16.18
N ASP A 313 -14.26 -2.63 -15.76
CA ASP A 313 -14.92 -3.83 -15.27
C ASP A 313 -15.65 -3.54 -13.94
N PRO A 314 -16.97 -3.79 -13.83
CA PRO A 314 -17.74 -3.47 -12.63
C PRO A 314 -17.22 -4.13 -11.35
N GLN A 315 -16.75 -5.38 -11.43
CA GLN A 315 -16.22 -6.11 -10.26
C GLN A 315 -14.88 -5.51 -9.83
N VAL A 316 -14.03 -5.16 -10.81
CA VAL A 316 -12.76 -4.49 -10.53
C VAL A 316 -13.01 -3.13 -9.86
N ARG A 317 -13.95 -2.34 -10.38
CA ARG A 317 -14.27 -1.03 -9.78
C ARG A 317 -14.76 -1.15 -8.35
N GLU A 318 -15.64 -2.10 -8.07
CA GLU A 318 -16.10 -2.39 -6.71
C GLU A 318 -14.93 -2.79 -5.79
N GLU A 319 -14.05 -3.69 -6.25
CA GLU A 319 -12.86 -4.11 -5.49
C GLU A 319 -11.85 -2.97 -5.26
N LEU A 320 -11.78 -1.99 -6.18
CA LEU A 320 -10.94 -0.81 -6.07
C LEU A 320 -11.61 0.34 -5.29
N GLY A 321 -12.91 0.25 -5.01
CA GLY A 321 -13.69 1.31 -4.37
C GLY A 321 -13.90 2.55 -5.25
N LEU A 322 -14.04 2.36 -6.56
CA LEU A 322 -14.20 3.38 -7.61
C LEU A 322 -15.62 3.50 -8.18
#